data_AF-A0A7C6LC40-F1
#
_entry.id   AF-A0A7C6LC40-F1
#
_cell.length_a   1.000
_cell.length_b   1.000
_cell.length_c   1.000
_cell.angle_alpha   90.00
_cell.angle_beta   90.00
_cell.angle_gamma   90.00
#
_symmetry.space_group_name_H-M   'P 1'
#
loop_
_entity.id
_entity.type
_entity.pdbx_description
1 polymer ?
#
loop_
_entity_poly.entity_id
_entity_poly.type
_entity_poly.pdbx_seq_one_letter_code
_entity_poly.pdbx_strand_id
1 'polypeptide(L)'
;MKITGKGPVNPFQIYHQQQQLKAKGKNGTSKGDILELSPEAQKVQELARQGMALPDIRQELVDRIKSQLEARVYHVSPRQLAESMWKHMREEK
;
A
#
# COMPACT_ATOMS: atom_id res chain seq x y z
N MET A 1 23.84 50.54 43.36
CA MET A 1 23.10 49.78 42.33
C MET A 1 21.77 49.35 42.93
N LYS A 2 20.64 49.55 42.22
CA LYS A 2 19.30 49.12 42.68
C LYS A 2 18.90 47.88 41.87
N ILE A 3 18.59 46.77 42.56
CA ILE A 3 18.06 45.57 41.93
C ILE A 3 16.56 45.79 41.75
N THR A 4 16.10 45.97 40.51
CA THR A 4 14.68 46.02 40.17
C THR A 4 14.11 44.60 40.26
N GLY A 5 13.57 44.26 41.43
CA GLY A 5 12.85 43.01 41.66
C GLY A 5 11.64 42.95 40.74
N LYS A 6 11.61 41.98 39.82
CA LYS A 6 10.43 41.65 39.01
C LYS A 6 9.28 41.33 39.97
N GLY A 7 8.12 41.95 39.71
CA GLY A 7 6.92 41.89 40.55
C GLY A 7 6.37 40.47 40.78
N PRO A 8 5.28 40.34 41.55
CA PRO A 8 4.81 39.06 42.07
C PRO A 8 4.52 38.07 40.93
N VAL A 9 5.33 37.02 40.85
CA VAL A 9 5.14 35.92 39.91
C VAL A 9 3.95 35.10 40.39
N ASN A 10 2.90 35.00 39.57
CA ASN A 10 1.71 34.21 39.90
C ASN A 10 2.00 32.72 39.61
N PRO A 11 2.14 31.87 40.65
CA PRO A 11 2.54 30.47 40.48
C PRO A 11 1.51 29.65 39.70
N PHE A 12 0.23 30.04 39.73
CA PHE A 12 -0.84 29.37 38.99
C PHE A 12 -0.68 29.52 37.48
N GLN A 13 -0.21 30.69 37.02
CA GLN A 13 0.06 30.95 35.60
C GLN A 13 1.26 30.13 35.11
N ILE A 14 2.32 30.00 35.92
CA ILE A 14 3.49 29.19 35.58
C ILE A 14 3.12 27.71 35.48
N TYR A 15 2.29 27.22 36.40
CA TYR A 15 1.79 25.85 36.37
C TYR A 15 0.96 25.56 35.11
N HIS A 16 0.02 26.46 34.76
CA HIS A 16 -0.76 26.32 33.53
C HIS A 16 0.11 26.37 32.27
N GLN A 17 1.12 27.25 32.23
CA GLN A 17 2.07 27.33 31.12
C GLN A 17 2.89 26.04 31.00
N GLN A 18 3.36 25.47 32.10
CA GLN A 18 4.06 24.17 32.08
C GLN A 18 3.18 23.03 31.60
N GLN A 19 1.89 23.00 31.99
CA GLN A 19 0.96 21.97 31.53
C GLN A 19 0.69 22.08 30.01
N GLN A 20 0.56 23.30 29.49
CA GLN A 20 0.40 23.52 28.04
C GLN A 20 1.65 23.14 27.24
N LEU A 21 2.85 23.37 27.79
CA LEU A 21 4.12 22.97 27.18
C LEU A 21 4.29 21.44 27.19
N LYS A 22 3.88 20.75 28.27
CA LYS A 22 3.86 19.28 28.34
C LYS A 22 2.84 18.66 27.36
N ALA A 23 1.70 19.31 27.15
CA ALA A 23 0.70 18.87 26.18
C ALA A 23 1.17 19.06 24.72
N LYS A 24 1.94 20.12 24.43
CA LYS A 24 2.55 20.35 23.10
C LYS A 24 3.70 19.39 22.76
N GLY A 25 4.28 18.70 23.76
CA GLY A 25 5.38 17.74 23.55
C GLY A 25 4.98 16.38 22.98
N LYS A 26 3.69 16.10 22.74
CA LYS A 26 3.19 14.78 22.31
C LYS A 26 2.86 14.64 20.82
N ASN A 27 3.06 15.67 20.01
CA ASN A 27 2.90 15.60 18.55
C ASN A 27 4.23 15.60 17.80
N GLY A 28 5.30 15.15 18.43
CA GLY A 28 6.48 14.70 17.70
C GLY A 28 6.13 13.37 17.05
N THR A 29 5.66 13.39 15.80
CA THR A 29 5.74 12.20 14.94
C THR A 29 7.18 11.73 15.01
N SER A 30 7.43 10.62 15.71
CA SER A 30 8.71 9.93 15.60
C SER A 30 8.85 9.60 14.12
N LYS A 31 9.79 10.28 13.44
CA LYS A 31 10.22 9.89 12.11
C LYS A 31 10.97 8.57 12.30
N GLY A 32 10.21 7.47 12.40
CA GLY A 32 10.75 6.14 12.26
C GLY A 32 11.14 5.91 10.81
N ASP A 33 11.78 4.79 10.55
CA ASP A 33 12.15 4.40 9.19
C ASP A 33 10.88 4.24 8.36
N ILE A 34 10.86 4.90 7.19
CA ILE A 34 9.77 4.82 6.22
C ILE A 34 10.24 3.89 5.11
N LEU A 35 9.46 2.85 4.84
CA LEU A 35 9.71 1.93 3.75
C LEU A 35 8.92 2.39 2.52
N GLU A 36 9.62 2.95 1.54
CA GLU A 36 9.03 3.39 0.28
C GLU A 36 9.49 2.47 -0.87
N LEU A 37 8.60 2.25 -1.84
CA LEU A 37 8.97 1.55 -3.07
C LEU A 37 10.00 2.39 -3.83
N SER A 38 10.99 1.71 -4.44
CA SER A 38 11.94 2.40 -5.32
C SER A 38 11.19 3.06 -6.50
N PRO A 39 11.74 4.11 -7.11
CA PRO A 39 11.14 4.75 -8.28
C PRO A 39 10.82 3.77 -9.42
N GLU A 40 11.67 2.76 -9.62
CA GLU A 40 11.49 1.70 -10.61
C GLU A 40 10.32 0.79 -10.23
N ALA A 41 10.21 0.39 -8.96
CA ALA A 41 9.11 -0.44 -8.48
C ALA A 41 7.77 0.29 -8.57
N GLN A 42 7.73 1.60 -8.28
CA GLN A 42 6.55 2.44 -8.48
C GLN A 42 6.14 2.49 -9.95
N LYS A 43 7.12 2.62 -10.87
CA LYS A 43 6.87 2.62 -12.31
C LYS A 43 6.30 1.29 -12.80
N VAL A 44 6.84 0.17 -12.32
CA VAL A 44 6.32 -1.18 -12.64
C VAL A 44 4.91 -1.37 -12.11
N GLN A 45 4.64 -0.93 -10.87
CA GLN A 45 3.30 -1.00 -10.28
C GLN A 45 2.28 -0.19 -11.09
N GLU A 46 2.65 1.02 -11.52
CA GLU A 46 1.78 1.86 -12.32
C GLU A 46 1.50 1.25 -13.71
N LEU A 47 2.52 0.70 -14.36
CA LEU A 47 2.36 -0.02 -15.63
C LEU A 47 1.50 -1.27 -15.48
N ALA A 48 1.65 -2.03 -14.40
CA ALA A 48 0.82 -3.19 -14.11
C ALA A 48 -0.65 -2.77 -13.88
N ARG A 49 -0.87 -1.69 -13.12
CA ARG A 49 -2.20 -1.13 -12.87
C ARG A 49 -2.86 -0.67 -14.17
N GLN A 50 -2.11 0.01 -15.04
CA GLN A 50 -2.59 0.42 -16.36
C GLN A 50 -2.89 -0.79 -17.26
N GLY A 51 -2.04 -1.82 -17.23
CA GLY A 51 -2.27 -3.08 -17.93
C GLY A 51 -3.52 -3.82 -17.48
N MET A 52 -3.86 -3.78 -16.19
CA MET A 52 -5.11 -4.33 -15.65
C MET A 52 -6.34 -3.47 -15.97
N ALA A 53 -6.17 -2.17 -16.22
CA ALA A 53 -7.24 -1.23 -16.51
C ALA A 53 -7.57 -1.09 -18.00
N LEU A 54 -6.71 -1.60 -18.89
CA LEU A 54 -7.01 -1.71 -20.31
C LEU A 54 -8.17 -2.71 -20.52
N PRO A 55 -9.10 -2.47 -21.46
CA PRO A 55 -10.17 -3.41 -21.78
C PRO A 55 -9.55 -4.78 -22.04
N ASP A 56 -10.12 -5.78 -21.38
CA ASP A 56 -9.61 -7.14 -21.30
C ASP A 56 -9.24 -7.60 -22.72
N ILE A 57 -7.95 -7.60 -23.07
CA ILE A 57 -7.45 -8.22 -24.31
C ILE A 57 -7.88 -9.71 -24.36
N ARG A 58 -8.32 -10.23 -23.21
CA ARG A 58 -8.88 -11.56 -23.01
C ARG A 58 -10.39 -11.64 -23.18
N GLN A 59 -11.14 -10.56 -23.39
CA GLN A 59 -12.60 -10.61 -23.47
C GLN A 59 -13.05 -11.58 -24.58
N GLU A 60 -12.41 -11.50 -25.74
CA GLU A 60 -12.64 -12.45 -26.85
C GLU A 60 -12.34 -13.90 -26.45
N LEU A 61 -11.23 -14.14 -25.74
CA LEU A 61 -10.86 -15.47 -25.26
C LEU A 61 -11.87 -16.00 -24.23
N VAL A 62 -12.31 -15.14 -23.31
CA VAL A 62 -13.30 -15.45 -22.28
C VAL A 62 -14.64 -15.80 -22.92
N ASP A 63 -15.12 -14.97 -23.85
CA ASP A 63 -16.40 -15.18 -24.51
C ASP A 63 -16.38 -16.44 -25.38
N ARG A 64 -15.26 -16.73 -26.04
CA ARG A 64 -15.04 -17.99 -26.75
C ARG A 64 -15.13 -19.20 -25.83
N ILE A 65 -14.42 -19.19 -24.69
CA ILE A 65 -14.42 -20.31 -23.74
C ILE A 65 -15.82 -20.50 -23.13
N LYS A 66 -16.51 -19.40 -22.77
CA LYS A 66 -17.90 -19.44 -22.29
C LYS A 66 -18.84 -20.09 -23.31
N SER A 67 -18.73 -19.69 -24.57
CA SER A 67 -19.53 -20.27 -25.67
C SER A 67 -19.28 -21.78 -25.81
N GLN A 68 -18.03 -22.23 -25.67
CA GLN A 68 -17.67 -23.66 -25.73
C GLN A 68 -18.19 -24.46 -24.52
N LEU A 69 -18.24 -23.83 -23.33
CA LEU A 69 -18.84 -24.42 -22.12
C LEU A 69 -20.35 -24.58 -22.27
N GLU A 70 -21.05 -23.56 -22.75
CA GLU A 70 -22.49 -23.59 -23.01
C GLU A 70 -22.85 -24.67 -24.03
N ALA A 71 -22.06 -24.79 -25.11
CA ALA A 71 -22.20 -25.83 -26.11
C ALA A 71 -21.72 -27.23 -25.63
N ARG A 72 -21.19 -27.36 -24.41
CA ARG A 72 -20.59 -28.59 -23.84
C ARG A 72 -19.48 -29.21 -24.69
N VAL A 73 -18.80 -28.39 -25.50
CA VAL A 73 -17.67 -28.81 -26.35
C VAL A 73 -16.32 -28.42 -25.75
N TYR A 74 -16.30 -27.71 -24.63
CA TYR A 74 -15.08 -27.44 -23.89
C TYR A 74 -14.58 -28.71 -23.17
N HIS A 75 -13.43 -29.23 -23.58
CA HIS A 75 -12.82 -30.40 -22.99
C HIS A 75 -11.33 -30.16 -22.71
N VAL A 76 -10.90 -30.44 -21.48
CA VAL A 76 -9.50 -30.43 -21.06
C VAL A 76 -9.07 -31.85 -20.81
N SER A 77 -8.09 -32.33 -21.57
CA SER A 77 -7.56 -33.68 -21.36
C SER A 77 -6.68 -33.74 -20.11
N PRO A 78 -6.60 -34.89 -19.41
CA PRO A 78 -5.72 -35.07 -18.26
C PRO A 78 -4.25 -34.74 -18.56
N ARG A 79 -3.80 -34.99 -19.80
CA ARG A 79 -2.45 -34.66 -20.26
C ARG A 79 -2.21 -33.15 -20.31
N GLN A 80 -3.15 -32.39 -20.88
CA GLN A 80 -3.05 -30.92 -20.94
C GLN A 80 -3.03 -30.29 -19.54
N LEU A 81 -3.83 -30.85 -18.62
CA LEU A 81 -3.83 -30.42 -17.22
C LEU A 81 -2.47 -30.66 -16.56
N ALA A 82 -1.95 -31.89 -16.64
CA ALA A 82 -0.66 -32.26 -16.06
C ALA A 82 0.51 -31.43 -16.63
N GLU A 83 0.52 -31.19 -17.95
CA GLU A 83 1.53 -30.37 -18.60
C GLU A 83 1.48 -28.92 -18.12
N SER A 84 0.28 -28.35 -17.96
CA SER A 84 0.10 -26.97 -17.48
C SER A 84 0.56 -26.81 -16.03
N MET A 85 0.21 -27.78 -15.17
CA MET A 85 0.68 -27.81 -13.78
C MET A 85 2.21 -27.89 -13.71
N TRP A 86 2.82 -28.77 -14.50
CA TRP A 86 4.28 -28.93 -14.53
C TRP A 86 5.01 -27.67 -15.00
N LYS A 87 4.51 -27.00 -16.06
CA LYS A 87 5.07 -25.74 -16.55
C LYS A 87 5.02 -24.66 -15.47
N HIS A 88 3.86 -24.49 -14.84
CA HIS A 88 3.68 -23.50 -13.79
C HIS A 88 4.64 -23.72 -12.61
N MET A 89 4.83 -24.97 -12.18
CA MET A 89 5.78 -25.32 -11.11
C MET A 89 7.26 -25.05 -11.45
N ARG A 90 7.61 -24.90 -12.73
CA ARG A 90 8.99 -24.65 -13.19
C ARG A 90 9.28 -23.18 -13.46
N GLU A 91 8.27 -22.38 -13.77
CA GLU A 91 8.41 -20.94 -14.04
C GLU A 91 8.47 -20.10 -12.76
N GLU A 92 8.03 -20.63 -11.61
CA GLU A 92 8.19 -19.99 -10.29
C GLU A 92 9.56 -20.29 -9.60
N LYS A 93 10.58 -20.70 -10.36
CA LYS A 93 11.97 -20.86 -9.89
C LYS A 93 12.89 -19.85 -10.56
#